data_AF-A0A9Q4ANX4-F1
#
_entry.id   AF-A0A9Q4ANX4-F1
#
_cell.length_a   1.000
_cell.length_b   1.000
_cell.length_c   1.000
_cell.angle_alpha   90.00
_cell.angle_beta   90.00
_cell.angle_gamma   90.00
#
_symmetry.space_group_name_H-M   'P 1'
#
loop_
_entity.id
_entity.type
_entity.pdbx_description
1 polymer ?
#
loop_
_entity_poly.entity_id
_entity_poly.type
_entity_poly.pdbx_seq_one_letter_code
_entity_poly.pdbx_strand_id
1 'polypeptide(L)' 'MASRSWSDTLRDLREVERLARSLEGTAPGIVALEGGGDELVSLYGRPTGALFWRLSPFPEVLWEAMASEHAEGTRASSAD' A
#
# COMPACT_ATOMS: atom_id res chain seq x y z
N MET A 1 15.08 25.05 -6.61
CA MET A 1 14.81 23.61 -6.39
C MET A 1 15.81 23.12 -5.36
N ALA A 2 15.37 22.80 -4.14
CA ALA A 2 16.27 22.22 -3.13
C ALA A 2 16.70 20.83 -3.60
N SER A 3 18.00 20.53 -3.59
CA SER A 3 18.47 19.17 -3.85
C SER A 3 17.94 18.26 -2.75
N ARG A 4 17.19 17.21 -3.09
CA ARG A 4 16.81 16.17 -2.13
C ARG A 4 18.07 15.64 -1.45
N SER A 5 18.07 15.58 -0.11
CA SER A 5 19.18 14.98 0.61
C SER A 5 19.15 13.46 0.42
N TRP A 6 20.30 12.78 0.53
CA TRP A 6 20.33 11.32 0.48
C TRP A 6 19.49 10.66 1.57
N SER A 7 19.42 11.29 2.75
CA SER A 7 18.57 10.85 3.84
C SER A 7 17.09 10.88 3.48
N ASP A 8 16.64 11.87 2.71
CA ASP A 8 15.25 11.95 2.26
C ASP A 8 14.94 10.87 1.22
N THR A 9 15.86 10.59 0.30
CA THR A 9 15.72 9.49 -0.66
C THR A 9 15.62 8.13 0.02
N LEU A 10 16.49 7.86 1.01
CA LEU A 10 16.45 6.59 1.75
C LEU A 10 15.17 6.44 2.59
N ARG A 11 14.67 7.55 3.14
CA ARG A 11 13.39 7.56 3.84
C ARG A 11 12.26 7.23 2.88
N ASP A 12 12.21 7.88 1.72
CA ASP A 12 11.17 7.64 0.71
C ASP A 12 11.12 6.17 0.29
N LEU A 13 12.27 5.55 0.04
CA LEU A 13 12.34 4.13 -0.32
C LEU A 13 11.75 3.23 0.76
N ARG A 14 12.06 3.50 2.03
CA ARG A 14 11.53 2.74 3.17
C ARG A 14 10.03 2.93 3.34
N GLU A 15 9.52 4.14 3.11
CA GLU A 15 8.09 4.42 3.19
C GLU A 15 7.31 3.71 2.07
N VAL A 16 7.86 3.69 0.85
CA VAL A 16 7.30 2.92 -0.28
C VAL A 16 7.26 1.43 0.04
N GLU A 17 8.39 0.87 0.50
CA GLU A 17 8.48 -0.55 0.86
C GLU A 17 7.50 -0.92 1.99
N ARG A 18 7.38 -0.06 3.01
CA ARG A 18 6.43 -0.27 4.11
C ARG A 18 4.99 -0.24 3.62
N LEU A 19 4.66 0.67 2.70
CA LEU A 19 3.33 0.81 2.13
C LEU A 19 2.96 -0.41 1.28
N ALA A 20 3.88 -0.88 0.43
CA ALA A 20 3.70 -2.09 -0.37
C ALA A 20 3.43 -3.31 0.52
N ARG A 21 4.26 -3.53 1.55
CA ARG A 21 4.05 -4.62 2.52
C ARG A 21 2.73 -4.50 3.30
N SER A 22 2.29 -3.28 3.60
CA SER A 22 1.02 -3.07 4.30
C SER A 22 -0.17 -3.45 3.41
N LEU A 23 -0.10 -3.18 2.10
CA LEU A 23 -1.12 -3.62 1.14
C LEU A 23 -1.19 -5.14 1.09
N GLU A 24 -0.05 -5.81 0.93
CA GLU A 24 0.05 -7.26 0.89
C GLU A 24 -0.44 -7.91 2.18
N GLY A 25 -0.20 -7.30 3.34
CA GLY A 25 -0.74 -7.78 4.61
C GLY A 25 -2.25 -7.55 4.78
N THR A 26 -2.82 -6.58 4.08
CA THR A 26 -4.25 -6.23 4.22
C THR A 26 -5.14 -7.17 3.40
N ALA A 27 -4.75 -7.44 2.16
CA ALA A 27 -5.51 -8.25 1.21
C ALA A 27 -4.54 -9.05 0.31
N PRO A 28 -3.87 -10.09 0.85
CA PRO A 28 -2.75 -10.75 0.17
C PRO A 28 -3.13 -11.36 -1.19
N GLY A 29 -4.30 -11.97 -1.30
CA GLY A 29 -4.79 -12.59 -2.52
C GLY A 29 -5.14 -11.55 -3.59
N ILE A 30 -5.93 -10.54 -3.22
CA ILE A 30 -6.32 -9.48 -4.16
C ILE A 30 -5.11 -8.66 -4.61
N VAL A 31 -4.21 -8.30 -3.69
CA VAL A 31 -2.99 -7.56 -4.05
C VAL A 31 -2.07 -8.37 -4.96
N ALA A 32 -1.95 -9.69 -4.75
CA ALA A 32 -1.18 -10.55 -5.65
C ALA A 32 -1.77 -10.61 -7.07
N LEU A 33 -3.10 -10.59 -7.22
CA LEU A 33 -3.78 -10.56 -8.52
C LEU A 33 -3.51 -9.27 -9.30
N GLU A 34 -3.35 -8.15 -8.59
CA GLU A 34 -3.01 -6.85 -9.18
C GLU A 34 -1.50 -6.66 -9.46
N GLY A 35 -0.69 -7.71 -9.27
CA GLY A 35 0.75 -7.68 -9.52
C GLY A 35 1.63 -7.37 -8.30
N GLY A 36 1.03 -7.30 -7.10
CA GLY A 36 1.73 -7.13 -5.83
C GLY A 36 1.65 -5.71 -5.25
N GLY A 37 2.15 -5.54 -4.02
CA GLY A 37 2.10 -4.26 -3.32
C GLY A 37 2.91 -3.17 -4.03
N ASP A 38 4.05 -3.53 -4.60
CA ASP A 38 4.92 -2.62 -5.34
C ASP A 38 4.24 -2.04 -6.59
N GLU A 39 3.48 -2.87 -7.33
CA GLU A 39 2.74 -2.42 -8.52
C GLU A 39 1.64 -1.43 -8.14
N LEU A 40 0.87 -1.72 -7.08
CA LEU A 40 -0.15 -0.82 -6.58
C LEU A 40 0.44 0.51 -6.07
N VAL A 41 1.60 0.49 -5.40
CA VAL A 41 2.27 1.74 -4.99
C VAL A 41 2.82 2.50 -6.20
N SER A 42 3.30 1.83 -7.24
CA SER A 42 3.72 2.47 -8.49
C SER A 42 2.56 3.22 -9.17
N LEU A 43 1.40 2.57 -9.26
CA LEU A 43 0.22 3.12 -9.94
C LEU A 43 -0.44 4.24 -9.12
N TYR A 44 -0.68 3.99 -7.84
CA TYR A 44 -1.53 4.84 -6.99
C TYR A 44 -0.75 5.67 -5.96
N GLY A 45 0.50 5.30 -5.67
CA GLY A 45 1.33 5.96 -4.67
C GLY A 45 1.82 7.33 -5.12
N ARG A 46 1.77 8.29 -4.20
CA ARG A 46 2.31 9.65 -4.41
C ARG A 46 3.03 10.11 -3.14
N PRO A 47 4.21 10.73 -3.25
CA PRO A 47 4.84 11.38 -2.11
C PRO A 47 3.99 12.56 -1.66
N THR A 48 3.92 12.79 -0.36
CA THR A 48 3.33 14.00 0.22
C THR A 48 4.41 15.02 0.56
N GLY A 49 4.03 16.30 0.67
CA GLY A 49 4.93 17.36 1.11
C GLY A 49 5.41 17.21 2.57
N ALA A 50 4.89 16.23 3.30
CA ALA A 50 5.20 15.96 4.70
C ALA A 50 6.07 14.69 4.89
N LEU A 51 6.83 14.30 3.86
CA LEU A 51 7.82 13.22 3.92
C LEU A 51 7.24 11.82 4.23
N PHE A 52 5.98 11.59 3.87
CA PHE A 52 5.33 10.28 3.86
C PHE A 52 4.64 10.03 2.52
N TRP A 53 4.31 8.78 2.22
CA TRP A 53 3.61 8.40 1.01
C TRP A 53 2.12 8.21 1.26
N ARG A 54 1.30 8.59 0.27
CA ARG A 54 -0.14 8.33 0.27
C ARG A 54 -0.52 7.52 -0.96
N LEU A 55 -1.59 6.75 -0.83
CA LEU A 55 -2.26 6.13 -1.96
C LEU A 55 -3.37 7.06 -2.44
N SER A 56 -3.49 7.20 -3.75
CA SER A 56 -4.69 7.74 -4.37
C SER A 56 -5.83 6.73 -4.17
N PRO A 57 -7.10 7.17 -4.20
CA PRO A 57 -8.22 6.24 -4.14
C PRO A 57 -8.11 5.16 -5.21
N PHE A 58 -8.31 3.91 -4.82
CA PHE A 58 -8.41 2.80 -5.76
C PHE A 58 -9.73 2.86 -6.53
N PRO A 59 -9.80 2.23 -7.72
CA PRO A 59 -11.08 1.91 -8.35
C PRO A 59 -11.99 1.18 -7.36
N GLU A 60 -13.29 1.49 -7.37
CA GLU A 60 -14.27 0.97 -6.42
C GLU A 60 -14.24 -0.56 -6.34
N VAL A 61 -14.18 -1.24 -7.49
CA VAL A 61 -14.12 -2.70 -7.57
C VAL A 61 -12.89 -3.27 -6.87
N LEU A 62 -11.72 -2.64 -7.03
CA LEU A 62 -10.48 -3.07 -6.36
C LEU A 62 -10.57 -2.84 -4.85
N TRP A 63 -11.08 -1.68 -4.45
CA TRP A 63 -11.28 -1.35 -3.04
C TRP A 63 -12.23 -2.35 -2.35
N GLU A 64 -13.37 -2.65 -2.96
CA GLU A 64 -14.37 -3.58 -2.43
C GLU A 64 -13.80 -5.00 -2.30
N ALA A 65 -13.04 -5.45 -3.30
CA ALA A 65 -12.38 -6.77 -3.27
C ALA A 65 -11.38 -6.86 -2.11
N MET A 66 -10.50 -5.86 -1.96
CA MET A 66 -9.55 -5.81 -0.85
C MET A 66 -10.25 -5.74 0.52
N ALA A 67 -11.31 -4.95 0.63
CA ALA A 67 -12.08 -4.83 1.87
C ALA A 67 -12.78 -6.14 2.25
N SER A 68 -13.30 -6.88 1.25
CA SER A 68 -13.91 -8.19 1.47
C SER A 68 -12.90 -9.19 2.03
N GLU A 69 -11.74 -9.32 1.38
CA GLU A 69 -10.67 -10.23 1.83
C GLU A 69 -10.20 -9.90 3.25
N HIS A 70 -9.98 -8.61 3.54
CA HIS A 70 -9.55 -8.18 4.86
C HIS A 70 -10.58 -8.52 5.95
N ALA A 71 -11.87 -8.33 5.65
CA ALA A 71 -12.96 -8.66 6.56
C ALA A 71 -13.08 -10.18 6.80
N GLU A 72 -12.83 -11.00 5.80
CA GLU A 72 -12.77 -12.47 5.93
C GLU A 72 -11.62 -12.91 6.84
N GLY A 73 -10.41 -12.37 6.64
CA GLY A 73 -9.25 -12.66 7.49
C GLY A 73 -9.46 -12.26 8.95
N THR A 74 -10.08 -11.09 9.19
CA THR A 74 -10.40 -10.62 10.54
C THR A 74 -11.43 -11.51 11.23
N ARG A 75 -12.48 -11.96 10.50
CA ARG A 75 -13.47 -12.87 11.08
C ARG A 75 -12.87 -14.21 11.47
N ALA A 76 -12.02 -14.79 10.61
CA ALA A 76 -11.32 -16.04 10.90
C ALA A 76 -10.46 -15.93 12.16
N SER A 77 -9.71 -14.82 12.31
CA SER A 77 -8.89 -14.57 13.49
C SER A 77 -9.68 -14.30 14.78
N SER A 78 -10.95 -13.88 14.69
CA SER A 78 -11.80 -13.60 15.87
C SER A 78 -12.61 -14.80 16.36
N ALA A 79 -12.59 -15.91 15.61
CA ALA A 79 -13.31 -17.14 15.91
C ALA A 79 -12.43 -18.22 16.58
N ASP A 80 -11.14 -17.94 16.77
CA ASP A 80 -10.17 -18.71 17.57
C ASP A 80 -9.97 -18.06 18.95
#